data_AF-A0A6M1ZBL9-F1
#
_entry.id   AF-A0A6M1ZBL9-F1
#
_cell.length_a   1.000
_cell.length_b   1.000
_cell.length_c   1.000
_cell.angle_alpha   90.00
_cell.angle_beta   90.00
_cell.angle_gamma   90.00
#
_symmetry.space_group_name_H-M   'P 1'
#
loop_
_entity.id
_entity.type
_entity.pdbx_description
1 polymer ?
#
loop_
_entity_poly.entity_id
_entity_poly.type
_entity_poly.pdbx_seq_one_letter_code
_entity_poly.pdbx_strand_id
1 'polypeptide(L)'
;MMEMRRIKLTKGFFALVDDEKYDWLNQWKWLVLSWEGRKTKYAARQIRVGGHGASYHVIPDREIEVARDPLLGGSAARLYLLLVGHRRLSHDDSNTKTLARELDVSTNNITVMRKKLVSSGWVVKEKGMPGKQKFIYMHKLVMDIEDATRIDHINGNGLDNQRSNLRIATPHENSMNRRMASDNRSGYKGVSCAKEDQNKIKPWRAFIQANETRKHLGYFTTPEEAALAYDEAAIKYYGEFATTNKNLGLLP
;
A
#
# COMPACT_ATOMS: atom_id res chain seq x y z
N MET A 1 20.69 20.91 16.32
CA MET A 1 20.37 19.47 16.29
C MET A 1 18.87 19.37 16.13
N MET A 2 18.35 18.62 15.15
CA MET A 2 16.91 18.39 15.06
C MET A 2 16.51 17.56 16.28
N GLU A 3 15.62 18.08 17.11
CA GLU A 3 15.12 17.33 18.26
C GLU A 3 14.14 16.25 17.79
N MET A 4 14.19 15.09 18.46
CA MET A 4 13.32 13.96 18.15
C MET A 4 12.12 13.96 19.09
N ARG A 5 10.92 13.76 18.54
CA ARG A 5 9.69 13.57 19.32
C ARG A 5 9.01 12.22 19.06
N ARG A 6 8.12 11.84 19.98
CA ARG A 6 7.39 10.57 19.95
C ARG A 6 5.89 10.78 19.74
N ILE A 7 5.34 10.19 18.69
CA ILE A 7 3.89 10.16 18.43
C ILE A 7 3.33 8.81 18.85
N LYS A 8 2.29 8.80 19.67
CA LYS A 8 1.65 7.58 20.17
C LYS A 8 0.87 6.87 19.03
N LEU A 9 1.06 5.57 18.94
CA LEU A 9 0.35 4.68 18.02
C LEU A 9 -0.61 3.75 18.78
N THR A 10 -1.39 2.96 18.05
CA THR A 10 -2.14 1.85 18.63
C THR A 10 -1.24 0.78 19.24
N LYS A 11 -1.80 -0.05 20.13
CA LYS A 11 -1.11 -1.16 20.81
C LYS A 11 0.12 -0.73 21.64
N GLY A 12 0.16 0.53 22.10
CA GLY A 12 1.22 1.04 22.97
C GLY A 12 2.55 1.38 22.27
N PHE A 13 2.60 1.33 20.94
CA PHE A 13 3.79 1.70 20.18
C PHE A 13 3.92 3.23 20.04
N PHE A 14 5.11 3.68 19.65
CA PHE A 14 5.39 5.07 19.31
C PHE A 14 6.15 5.15 17.99
N ALA A 15 5.90 6.21 17.23
CA ALA A 15 6.72 6.60 16.09
C ALA A 15 7.66 7.74 16.49
N LEU A 16 8.90 7.70 16.00
CA LEU A 16 9.87 8.79 16.13
C LEU A 16 9.74 9.72 14.93
N VAL A 17 9.76 11.02 15.17
CA VAL A 17 9.67 12.06 14.13
C VAL A 17 10.53 13.25 14.54
N ASP A 18 10.93 14.07 13.57
CA ASP A 18 11.58 15.35 13.86
C ASP A 18 10.57 16.32 14.51
N ASP A 19 11.05 17.15 15.43
CA ASP A 19 10.29 18.17 16.17
C ASP A 19 9.44 19.04 15.23
N GLU A 20 10.04 19.47 14.13
CA GLU A 20 9.44 20.34 13.10
C GLU A 20 8.17 19.75 12.46
N LYS A 21 8.08 18.41 12.40
CA LYS A 21 6.93 17.69 11.84
C LYS A 21 5.96 17.21 12.92
N TYR A 22 6.31 17.32 14.20
CA TYR A 22 5.56 16.73 15.29
C TYR A 22 4.14 17.26 15.36
N ASP A 23 3.93 18.57 15.48
CA ASP A 23 2.59 19.14 15.66
C ASP A 23 1.67 18.82 14.49
N TRP A 24 2.20 18.92 13.26
CA TRP A 24 1.46 18.61 12.05
C TRP A 24 1.11 17.12 11.92
N LEU A 25 1.98 16.19 12.35
CA LEU A 25 1.67 14.76 12.31
C LEU A 25 0.78 14.33 13.49
N ASN A 26 0.96 14.92 14.67
CA ASN A 26 0.32 14.51 15.92
C ASN A 26 -1.15 14.90 16.01
N GLN A 27 -1.64 15.76 15.12
CA GLN A 27 -3.08 16.07 15.00
C GLN A 27 -3.94 14.85 14.60
N TRP A 28 -3.34 13.77 14.09
CA TRP A 28 -4.06 12.59 13.61
C TRP A 28 -3.88 11.36 14.50
N LYS A 29 -4.87 10.48 14.45
CA LYS A 29 -4.79 9.15 15.06
C LYS A 29 -3.98 8.22 14.17
N TRP A 30 -2.92 7.65 14.72
CA TRP A 30 -2.03 6.74 14.04
C TRP A 30 -2.17 5.30 14.52
N LEU A 31 -2.03 4.37 13.58
CA LEU A 31 -2.08 2.93 13.78
C LEU A 31 -0.69 2.34 13.57
N VAL A 32 -0.38 1.28 14.31
CA VAL A 32 0.75 0.41 13.97
C VAL A 32 0.28 -0.69 13.01
N LEU A 33 0.86 -0.72 11.81
CA LEU A 33 0.69 -1.80 10.85
C LEU A 33 1.82 -2.82 11.03
N SER A 34 1.42 -4.08 11.17
CA SER A 34 2.30 -5.23 11.28
C SER A 34 1.60 -6.42 10.61
N TRP A 35 2.36 -7.21 9.87
CA TRP A 35 1.84 -8.42 9.22
C TRP A 35 2.51 -9.65 9.80
N GLU A 36 1.75 -10.75 9.85
CA GLU A 36 2.29 -12.03 10.29
C GLU A 36 3.50 -12.43 9.43
N GLY A 37 4.55 -12.96 10.07
CA GLY A 37 5.81 -13.29 9.42
C GLY A 37 6.71 -12.09 9.06
N ARG A 38 6.26 -10.84 9.21
CA ARG A 38 7.10 -9.64 9.00
C ARG A 38 7.54 -9.03 10.34
N LYS A 39 8.85 -8.80 10.47
CA LYS A 39 9.43 -8.14 11.67
C LYS A 39 9.17 -6.63 11.69
N THR A 40 9.18 -5.98 10.54
CA THR A 40 9.05 -4.52 10.42
C THR A 40 7.62 -4.06 10.66
N LYS A 41 7.47 -3.04 11.51
CA LYS A 41 6.21 -2.36 11.78
C LYS A 41 6.25 -0.96 11.16
N TYR A 42 5.10 -0.44 10.75
CA TYR A 42 4.98 0.89 10.18
C TYR A 42 3.91 1.71 10.88
N ALA A 43 4.14 3.01 11.02
CA ALA A 43 3.12 3.96 11.41
C ALA A 43 2.27 4.34 10.18
N ALA A 44 0.95 4.15 10.27
CA ALA A 44 0.03 4.52 9.21
C ALA A 44 -1.29 5.06 9.76
N ARG A 45 -1.97 5.90 9.00
CA ARG A 45 -3.31 6.38 9.30
C ARG A 45 -4.30 5.86 8.26
N GLN A 46 -5.49 5.50 8.72
CA GLN A 46 -6.57 5.04 7.85
C GLN A 46 -7.39 6.25 7.38
N ILE A 47 -7.66 6.29 6.08
CA ILE A 47 -8.51 7.31 5.45
C ILE A 47 -9.55 6.63 4.56
N ARG A 48 -10.64 7.35 4.26
CA ARG A 48 -11.60 6.96 3.21
C ARG A 48 -11.32 7.80 1.98
N VAL A 49 -11.18 7.15 0.84
CA VAL A 49 -10.95 7.78 -0.46
C VAL A 49 -12.09 7.44 -1.40
N GLY A 50 -12.62 8.47 -2.06
CA GLY A 50 -13.79 8.34 -2.93
C GLY A 50 -15.07 8.03 -2.17
N GLY A 51 -16.12 7.72 -2.94
CA GLY A 51 -17.47 7.59 -2.43
C GLY A 51 -18.17 8.94 -2.28
N HIS A 52 -19.49 8.92 -2.38
CA HIS A 52 -20.33 10.09 -2.26
C HIS A 52 -21.57 9.72 -1.45
N GLY A 53 -22.15 10.71 -0.77
CA GLY A 53 -23.43 10.54 -0.10
C GLY A 53 -24.54 10.21 -1.10
N ALA A 54 -25.71 9.85 -0.57
CA ALA A 54 -26.90 9.77 -1.40
C ALA A 54 -27.25 11.16 -1.93
N SER A 55 -27.49 11.25 -3.23
CA SER A 55 -27.89 12.47 -3.96
C SER A 55 -29.39 12.43 -4.27
N TYR A 56 -30.00 13.61 -4.38
CA TYR A 56 -31.38 13.78 -4.81
C TYR A 56 -31.38 14.56 -6.11
N HIS A 57 -32.09 14.04 -7.11
CA HIS A 57 -32.24 14.68 -8.42
C HIS A 57 -33.71 14.94 -8.68
N VAL A 58 -34.04 16.11 -9.22
CA VAL A 58 -35.38 16.42 -9.75
C VAL A 58 -35.31 16.27 -11.26
N ILE A 59 -36.14 15.40 -11.81
CA ILE A 59 -36.23 15.13 -13.24
C ILE A 59 -37.49 15.82 -13.76
N PRO A 60 -37.36 16.92 -14.52
CA PRO A 60 -38.50 17.62 -15.08
C PRO A 60 -39.29 16.73 -16.05
N ASP A 61 -40.62 16.85 -16.06
CA ASP A 61 -41.49 16.01 -16.89
C ASP A 61 -41.16 16.11 -18.40
N ARG A 62 -40.68 17.28 -18.86
CA ARG A 62 -40.24 17.51 -20.25
C ARG A 62 -39.01 16.68 -20.68
N GLU A 63 -38.16 16.25 -19.74
CA GLU A 63 -36.97 15.42 -20.05
C GLU A 63 -37.32 13.94 -20.17
N ILE A 64 -38.49 13.52 -19.68
CA ILE A 64 -39.00 12.15 -19.81
C ILE A 64 -39.47 11.90 -21.26
N GLU A 65 -39.94 12.92 -21.98
CA GLU A 65 -40.37 12.77 -23.39
C GLU A 65 -39.21 12.80 -24.42
N VAL A 66 -38.03 13.32 -24.05
CA VAL A 66 -36.90 13.54 -24.98
C VAL A 66 -35.90 12.37 -25.03
N ALA A 67 -36.07 11.33 -24.20
CA ALA A 67 -35.17 10.17 -24.14
C ALA A 67 -35.37 9.14 -25.28
N ARG A 68 -35.53 9.62 -26.52
CA ARG A 68 -35.49 8.81 -27.75
C ARG A 68 -34.14 8.85 -28.48
N ASP A 69 -33.19 9.67 -28.04
CA ASP A 69 -31.89 9.81 -28.69
C ASP A 69 -30.82 8.90 -28.02
N PRO A 70 -30.33 7.85 -28.72
CA PRO A 70 -29.31 6.93 -28.19
C PRO A 70 -27.92 7.56 -28.01
N LEU A 71 -27.69 8.79 -28.47
CA LEU A 71 -26.38 9.44 -28.47
C LEU A 71 -26.15 10.44 -27.31
N LEU A 72 -27.17 10.70 -26.49
CA LEU A 72 -27.02 11.56 -25.30
C LEU A 72 -26.43 10.77 -24.13
N GLY A 73 -25.10 10.81 -24.03
CA GLY A 73 -24.37 10.32 -22.85
C GLY A 73 -24.71 11.14 -21.61
N GLY A 74 -25.21 10.49 -20.56
CA GLY A 74 -25.47 11.12 -19.27
C GLY A 74 -26.32 10.29 -18.30
N SER A 75 -26.36 10.70 -17.04
CA SER A 75 -27.15 10.09 -15.96
C SER A 75 -28.67 10.10 -16.20
N ALA A 76 -29.18 11.04 -17.01
CA ALA A 76 -30.60 11.20 -17.32
C ALA A 76 -31.16 10.09 -18.23
N ALA A 77 -30.46 9.73 -19.31
CA ALA A 77 -30.85 8.64 -20.21
C ALA A 77 -30.85 7.26 -19.49
N ARG A 78 -29.91 7.06 -18.55
CA ARG A 78 -29.83 5.87 -17.69
C ARG A 78 -31.02 5.72 -16.75
N LEU A 79 -31.55 6.82 -16.22
CA LEU A 79 -32.68 6.79 -15.29
C LEU A 79 -34.01 6.53 -15.99
N TYR A 80 -34.15 6.99 -17.24
CA TYR A 80 -35.32 6.72 -18.08
C TYR A 80 -35.48 5.21 -18.36
N LEU A 81 -34.41 4.48 -18.70
CA LEU A 81 -34.47 3.02 -18.88
C LEU A 81 -35.01 2.27 -17.64
N LEU A 82 -34.64 2.75 -16.44
CA LEU A 82 -35.07 2.20 -15.14
C LEU A 82 -36.51 2.61 -14.74
N LEU A 83 -37.04 3.67 -15.34
CA LEU A 83 -38.40 4.16 -15.13
C LEU A 83 -39.40 3.55 -16.13
N VAL A 84 -38.98 3.31 -17.37
CA VAL A 84 -39.86 2.88 -18.47
C VAL A 84 -39.90 1.35 -18.63
N GLY A 85 -38.95 0.62 -18.04
CA GLY A 85 -38.96 -0.85 -17.95
C GLY A 85 -40.12 -1.44 -17.14
N HIS A 86 -40.90 -0.62 -16.43
CA HIS A 86 -42.18 -1.01 -15.84
C HIS A 86 -43.32 -0.26 -16.53
N ARG A 87 -43.74 -0.73 -17.71
CA ARG A 87 -45.11 -0.47 -18.17
C ARG A 87 -46.08 -0.95 -17.09
N ARG A 88 -47.25 -0.29 -16.97
CA ARG A 88 -48.43 -0.96 -16.38
C ARG A 88 -48.64 -2.25 -17.19
N LEU A 89 -48.23 -3.37 -16.61
CA LEU A 89 -48.48 -4.68 -17.19
C LEU A 89 -49.99 -4.91 -17.11
N SER A 90 -50.65 -5.01 -18.26
CA SER A 90 -51.90 -5.75 -18.36
C SER A 90 -51.62 -7.22 -18.03
N HIS A 91 -52.66 -7.91 -17.59
CA HIS A 91 -52.63 -9.17 -16.81
C HIS A 91 -52.03 -10.40 -17.52
N ASP A 92 -51.38 -10.25 -18.67
CA ASP A 92 -50.95 -11.37 -19.50
C ASP A 92 -49.70 -10.99 -20.29
N ASP A 93 -48.51 -11.31 -19.76
CA ASP A 93 -47.28 -11.39 -20.56
C ASP A 93 -46.17 -12.11 -19.76
N SER A 94 -45.94 -13.36 -20.11
CA SER A 94 -45.07 -14.32 -19.41
C SER A 94 -43.58 -14.21 -19.77
N ASN A 95 -43.14 -13.14 -20.44
CA ASN A 95 -41.80 -13.09 -21.06
C ASN A 95 -40.85 -11.98 -20.56
N THR A 96 -41.05 -11.49 -19.33
CA THR A 96 -40.24 -10.39 -18.74
C THR A 96 -38.85 -10.81 -18.22
N LYS A 97 -38.56 -12.11 -18.13
CA LYS A 97 -37.26 -12.62 -17.64
C LYS A 97 -36.13 -12.57 -18.68
N THR A 98 -36.47 -12.43 -19.96
CA THR A 98 -35.51 -12.59 -21.06
C THR A 98 -34.86 -11.26 -21.47
N LEU A 99 -35.62 -10.15 -21.46
CA LEU A 99 -35.12 -8.81 -21.83
C LEU A 99 -34.20 -8.16 -20.76
N ALA A 100 -34.28 -8.59 -19.50
CA ALA A 100 -33.38 -8.11 -18.45
C ALA A 100 -31.97 -8.71 -18.53
N ARG A 101 -31.76 -9.73 -19.38
CA ARG A 101 -30.48 -10.46 -19.48
C ARG A 101 -29.53 -9.94 -20.56
N GLU A 102 -30.00 -9.11 -21.51
CA GLU A 102 -29.16 -8.62 -22.62
C GLU A 102 -28.53 -7.23 -22.40
N LEU A 103 -28.88 -6.54 -21.30
CA LEU A 103 -28.21 -5.32 -20.87
C LEU A 103 -27.09 -5.67 -19.89
N ASP A 104 -26.01 -6.28 -20.38
CA ASP A 104 -24.75 -6.39 -19.64
C ASP A 104 -24.06 -5.01 -19.59
N VAL A 105 -24.61 -4.14 -18.74
CA VAL A 105 -24.02 -2.83 -18.43
C VAL A 105 -23.25 -2.99 -17.13
N SER A 106 -21.95 -3.27 -17.26
CA SER A 106 -20.96 -3.47 -16.19
C SER A 106 -20.74 -2.27 -15.24
N THR A 107 -21.71 -1.36 -15.09
CA THR A 107 -21.70 -0.27 -14.10
C THR A 107 -22.94 -0.34 -13.22
N ASN A 108 -22.89 -1.22 -12.24
CA ASN A 108 -23.94 -1.60 -11.28
C ASN A 108 -24.28 -0.51 -10.22
N ASN A 109 -24.18 0.79 -10.53
CA ASN A 109 -24.07 1.84 -9.51
C ASN A 109 -25.30 2.74 -9.29
N ILE A 110 -26.36 2.62 -10.10
CA ILE A 110 -27.59 3.42 -9.89
C ILE A 110 -28.72 2.49 -9.45
N THR A 111 -28.91 2.37 -8.12
CA THR A 111 -30.13 1.78 -7.54
C THR A 111 -31.08 2.90 -7.14
N VAL A 112 -32.22 3.02 -7.83
CA VAL A 112 -33.27 4.00 -7.50
C VAL A 112 -34.07 3.50 -6.29
N MET A 113 -33.89 4.13 -5.13
CA MET A 113 -34.42 3.63 -3.84
C MET A 113 -35.83 4.14 -3.52
N ARG A 114 -36.20 5.34 -3.95
CA ARG A 114 -37.53 5.96 -3.73
C ARG A 114 -37.81 7.00 -4.80
N LYS A 115 -39.08 7.09 -5.22
CA LYS A 115 -39.60 8.05 -6.19
C LYS A 115 -40.73 8.84 -5.52
N LYS A 116 -40.75 10.17 -5.68
CA LYS A 116 -41.88 11.03 -5.24
C LYS A 116 -42.18 12.04 -6.33
N LEU A 117 -43.44 12.10 -6.77
CA LEU A 117 -43.92 13.11 -7.70
C LEU A 117 -44.06 14.45 -6.97
N VAL A 118 -43.56 15.52 -7.57
CA VAL A 118 -43.72 16.91 -7.12
C VAL A 118 -44.18 17.77 -8.29
N SER A 119 -44.64 19.00 -8.04
CA SER A 119 -45.19 19.89 -9.06
C SER A 119 -44.22 20.25 -10.21
N SER A 120 -42.92 20.02 -10.01
CA SER A 120 -41.85 20.30 -10.98
C SER A 120 -41.20 19.04 -11.58
N GLY A 121 -41.74 17.84 -11.34
CA GLY A 121 -41.28 16.57 -11.91
C GLY A 121 -41.08 15.45 -10.88
N TRP A 122 -40.18 14.51 -11.18
CA TRP A 122 -39.89 13.36 -10.31
C TRP A 122 -38.65 13.59 -9.44
N VAL A 123 -38.80 13.44 -8.12
CA VAL A 123 -37.64 13.38 -7.21
C VAL A 123 -37.15 11.94 -7.14
N VAL A 124 -35.89 11.73 -7.52
CA VAL A 124 -35.21 10.43 -7.43
C VAL A 124 -34.05 10.50 -6.45
N LYS A 125 -34.03 9.56 -5.51
CA LYS A 125 -32.89 9.36 -4.61
C LYS A 125 -31.92 8.35 -5.23
N GLU A 126 -30.70 8.80 -5.50
CA GLU A 126 -29.58 7.97 -5.91
C GLU A 126 -28.86 7.41 -4.67
N LYS A 127 -28.56 6.11 -4.69
CA LYS A 127 -27.80 5.47 -3.62
C LYS A 127 -26.33 5.92 -3.73
N GLY A 128 -25.80 6.53 -2.69
CA GLY A 128 -24.38 6.88 -2.62
C GLY A 128 -23.48 5.65 -2.65
N MET A 129 -22.29 5.77 -3.22
CA MET A 129 -21.29 4.70 -3.18
C MET A 129 -20.40 4.82 -1.94
N PRO A 130 -20.18 3.74 -1.18
CA PRO A 130 -19.27 3.77 -0.04
C PRO A 130 -17.83 4.01 -0.52
N GLY A 131 -17.12 4.91 0.17
CA GLY A 131 -15.70 5.15 -0.09
C GLY A 131 -14.83 3.94 0.24
N LYS A 132 -13.71 3.78 -0.48
CA LYS A 132 -12.74 2.72 -0.22
C LYS A 132 -11.83 3.14 0.94
N GLN A 133 -11.52 2.21 1.83
CA GLN A 133 -10.55 2.45 2.91
C GLN A 133 -9.13 2.34 2.34
N LYS A 134 -8.27 3.30 2.69
CA LYS A 134 -6.85 3.33 2.30
C LYS A 134 -6.00 3.67 3.51
N PHE A 135 -4.77 3.17 3.55
CA PHE A 135 -3.76 3.59 4.54
C PHE A 135 -2.79 4.58 3.91
N ILE A 136 -2.45 5.62 4.66
CA ILE A 136 -1.33 6.53 4.38
C ILE A 136 -0.25 6.27 5.42
N TYR A 137 0.97 6.02 4.98
CA TYR A 137 2.12 5.81 5.87
C TYR A 137 2.74 7.13 6.32
N MET A 138 3.21 7.17 7.57
CA MET A 138 3.81 8.39 8.15
C MET A 138 5.04 8.86 7.39
N HIS A 139 5.95 7.94 7.02
CA HIS A 139 7.16 8.26 6.26
C HIS A 139 6.85 8.96 4.92
N LYS A 140 5.70 8.68 4.28
CA LYS A 140 5.29 9.37 3.04
C LYS A 140 4.96 10.84 3.29
N LEU A 141 4.27 11.12 4.39
CA LEU A 141 3.92 12.48 4.79
C LEU A 141 5.15 13.28 5.24
N VAL A 142 6.11 12.64 5.91
CA VAL A 142 7.39 13.29 6.28
C VAL A 142 8.19 13.68 5.05
N MET A 143 8.19 12.82 4.02
CA MET A 143 8.92 13.05 2.77
C MET A 143 8.19 13.97 1.80
N ASP A 144 6.91 14.26 2.04
CA ASP A 144 6.01 14.99 1.12
C ASP A 144 5.88 14.30 -0.24
N ILE A 145 5.67 12.99 -0.21
CA ILE A 145 5.60 12.11 -1.38
C ILE A 145 4.21 11.44 -1.43
N GLU A 146 3.41 11.80 -2.42
CA GLU A 146 2.03 11.30 -2.58
C GLU A 146 1.91 10.05 -3.46
N ASP A 147 2.91 9.80 -4.31
CA ASP A 147 2.88 8.79 -5.35
C ASP A 147 3.31 7.39 -4.86
N ALA A 148 3.48 6.47 -5.81
CA ALA A 148 3.86 5.08 -5.53
C ALA A 148 5.34 4.92 -5.12
N THR A 149 6.10 6.01 -5.01
CA THR A 149 7.51 5.99 -4.64
C THR A 149 7.71 5.27 -3.31
N ARG A 150 8.74 4.42 -3.28
CA ARG A 150 9.09 3.62 -2.12
C ARG A 150 10.17 4.37 -1.33
N ILE A 151 9.94 4.45 -0.02
CA ILE A 151 10.84 5.11 0.93
C ILE A 151 11.43 4.00 1.81
N ASP A 152 12.74 3.95 1.86
CA ASP A 152 13.51 3.05 2.71
C ASP A 152 13.83 3.74 4.04
N HIS A 153 13.81 2.94 5.11
CA HIS A 153 14.24 3.35 6.44
C HIS A 153 15.68 2.89 6.60
N ILE A 154 16.63 3.82 6.66
CA ILE A 154 18.08 3.53 6.67
C ILE A 154 18.42 2.53 7.79
N ASN A 155 17.89 2.72 9.00
CA ASN A 155 18.09 1.81 10.13
C ASN A 155 17.21 0.54 10.10
N GLY A 156 16.32 0.39 9.12
CA GLY A 156 15.37 -0.72 8.98
C GLY A 156 14.21 -0.71 9.99
N ASN A 157 14.06 0.37 10.77
CA ASN A 157 12.96 0.54 11.73
C ASN A 157 11.85 1.42 11.12
N GLY A 158 10.77 0.78 10.66
CA GLY A 158 9.63 1.48 10.05
C GLY A 158 8.80 2.36 10.99
N LEU A 159 9.13 2.41 12.29
CA LEU A 159 8.56 3.36 13.25
C LEU A 159 9.44 4.59 13.48
N ASP A 160 10.67 4.60 12.97
CA ASP A 160 11.55 5.76 13.04
C ASP A 160 11.44 6.59 11.76
N ASN A 161 10.57 7.59 11.78
CA ASN A 161 10.22 8.41 10.64
C ASN A 161 10.92 9.78 10.66
N GLN A 162 12.05 9.90 11.36
CA GLN A 162 12.91 11.08 11.26
C GLN A 162 13.44 11.22 9.83
N ARG A 163 13.47 12.43 9.28
CA ARG A 163 13.85 12.72 7.89
C ARG A 163 15.25 12.19 7.56
N SER A 164 16.18 12.28 8.50
CA SER A 164 17.55 11.77 8.39
C SER A 164 17.63 10.23 8.29
N ASN A 165 16.59 9.52 8.71
CA ASN A 165 16.49 8.06 8.62
C ASN A 165 15.71 7.59 7.37
N LEU A 166 15.22 8.50 6.54
CA LEU A 166 14.41 8.19 5.36
C LEU A 166 15.18 8.51 4.08
N ARG A 167 15.02 7.66 3.07
CA ARG A 167 15.54 7.92 1.72
C ARG A 167 14.63 7.33 0.64
N ILE A 168 14.64 7.93 -0.54
CA ILE A 168 13.97 7.35 -1.71
C ILE A 168 14.77 6.13 -2.15
N ALA A 169 14.09 5.02 -2.42
CA ALA A 169 14.73 3.78 -2.84
C ALA A 169 13.86 3.01 -3.82
N THR A 170 14.47 2.42 -4.83
CA THR A 170 13.86 1.40 -5.65
C THR A 170 13.61 0.13 -4.83
N PRO A 171 12.72 -0.79 -5.30
CA PRO A 171 12.55 -2.09 -4.67
C PRO A 171 13.85 -2.89 -4.53
N HIS A 172 14.78 -2.76 -5.49
CA HIS A 172 16.05 -3.45 -5.51
C HIS A 172 17.01 -2.86 -4.45
N GLU A 173 17.17 -1.55 -4.39
CA GLU A 173 17.99 -0.87 -3.37
C GLU A 173 17.50 -1.14 -1.95
N ASN A 174 16.19 -1.04 -1.71
CA ASN A 174 15.57 -1.39 -0.43
C ASN A 174 15.82 -2.86 -0.03
N SER A 175 15.99 -3.76 -1.00
CA SER A 175 16.32 -5.16 -0.72
C SER A 175 17.78 -5.36 -0.26
N MET A 176 18.70 -4.47 -0.68
CA MET A 176 20.10 -4.46 -0.22
C MET A 176 20.20 -4.11 1.27
N ASN A 177 19.33 -3.21 1.72
CA ASN A 177 19.21 -2.80 3.12
C ASN A 177 18.53 -3.85 4.03
N ARG A 178 18.30 -5.07 3.53
CA ARG A 178 17.66 -6.12 4.34
C ARG A 178 18.60 -6.58 5.45
N ARG A 179 18.05 -6.75 6.65
CA ARG A 179 18.75 -7.38 7.78
C ARG A 179 19.01 -8.87 7.54
N MET A 180 19.81 -9.48 8.40
CA MET A 180 20.03 -10.92 8.40
C MET A 180 18.71 -11.70 8.56
N ALA A 181 18.58 -12.79 7.82
CA ALA A 181 17.43 -13.68 7.90
C ALA A 181 17.32 -14.33 9.29
N SER A 182 16.10 -14.59 9.76
CA SER A 182 15.86 -15.15 11.11
C SER A 182 16.32 -16.59 11.28
N ASP A 183 16.42 -17.33 10.18
CA ASP A 183 16.86 -18.72 10.09
C ASP A 183 18.35 -18.85 9.73
N ASN A 184 19.09 -17.74 9.71
CA ASN A 184 20.53 -17.74 9.50
C ASN A 184 21.22 -18.49 10.65
N ARG A 185 22.05 -19.49 10.29
CA ARG A 185 22.77 -20.35 11.25
C ARG A 185 24.24 -19.98 11.42
N SER A 186 24.78 -19.09 10.59
CA SER A 186 26.18 -18.67 10.68
C SER A 186 26.38 -17.54 11.70
N GLY A 187 25.31 -16.83 12.05
CA GLY A 187 25.38 -15.63 12.89
C GLY A 187 25.75 -14.36 12.11
N TYR A 188 26.10 -14.49 10.82
CA TYR A 188 26.55 -13.39 9.98
C TYR A 188 25.78 -13.31 8.66
N LYS A 189 25.46 -12.08 8.24
CA LYS A 189 24.83 -11.79 6.95
C LYS A 189 25.77 -12.17 5.80
N GLY A 190 25.23 -12.90 4.82
CA GLY A 190 25.98 -13.33 3.63
C GLY A 190 26.91 -14.52 3.84
N VAL A 191 27.06 -15.02 5.07
CA VAL A 191 27.99 -16.10 5.42
C VAL A 191 27.25 -17.43 5.59
N SER A 192 27.86 -18.52 5.14
CA SER A 192 27.36 -19.88 5.40
C SER A 192 28.53 -20.85 5.59
N CYS A 193 28.31 -21.93 6.34
CA CYS A 193 29.27 -23.03 6.47
C CYS A 193 29.04 -24.07 5.36
N ALA A 194 30.11 -24.48 4.68
CA ALA A 194 30.12 -25.55 3.70
C ALA A 194 30.20 -26.91 4.42
N LYS A 195 29.03 -27.44 4.78
CA LYS A 195 28.85 -28.63 5.65
C LYS A 195 29.43 -29.95 5.14
N GLU A 196 30.02 -30.00 3.96
CA GLU A 196 30.42 -31.26 3.32
C GLU A 196 31.72 -31.85 3.86
N ASP A 197 32.55 -31.09 4.59
CA ASP A 197 33.76 -31.63 5.22
C ASP A 197 34.18 -30.82 6.45
N GLN A 198 34.20 -31.45 7.63
CA GLN A 198 34.62 -30.82 8.90
C GLN A 198 36.14 -30.60 8.96
N ASN A 199 36.92 -31.30 8.13
CA ASN A 199 38.39 -31.17 8.08
C ASN A 199 38.87 -30.09 7.10
N LYS A 200 37.95 -29.29 6.56
CA LYS A 200 38.30 -28.24 5.61
C LYS A 200 38.94 -27.06 6.34
N ILE A 201 40.14 -26.67 5.92
CA ILE A 201 40.89 -25.53 6.48
C ILE A 201 40.11 -24.19 6.33
N LYS A 202 39.20 -24.12 5.35
CA LYS A 202 38.36 -22.94 5.06
C LYS A 202 36.89 -23.32 4.87
N PRO A 203 36.16 -23.64 5.95
CA PRO A 203 34.80 -24.16 5.86
C PRO A 203 33.76 -23.05 5.65
N TRP A 204 34.12 -21.79 5.91
CA TRP A 204 33.20 -20.65 5.80
C TRP A 204 33.26 -20.05 4.40
N ARG A 205 32.11 -19.67 3.86
CA ARG A 205 32.01 -19.03 2.55
C ARG A 205 31.06 -17.84 2.62
N ALA A 206 31.41 -16.79 1.88
CA ALA A 206 30.60 -15.59 1.78
C ALA A 206 30.06 -15.39 0.37
N PHE A 207 28.85 -14.85 0.28
CA PHE A 207 28.22 -14.50 -0.99
C PHE A 207 27.49 -13.16 -0.89
N ILE A 208 27.41 -12.47 -2.02
CA ILE A 208 26.62 -11.26 -2.18
C ILE A 208 25.76 -11.34 -3.44
N GLN A 209 24.57 -10.78 -3.40
CA GLN A 209 23.70 -10.67 -4.56
C GLN A 209 23.93 -9.29 -5.20
N ALA A 210 24.66 -9.21 -6.30
CA ALA A 210 24.96 -7.92 -6.94
C ALA A 210 24.88 -8.06 -8.47
N ASN A 211 24.32 -7.04 -9.13
CA ASN A 211 24.08 -7.04 -10.58
C ASN A 211 23.35 -8.32 -11.02
N GLU A 212 22.22 -8.60 -10.37
CA GLU A 212 21.33 -9.75 -10.67
C GLU A 212 21.94 -11.15 -10.50
N THR A 213 23.20 -11.24 -10.08
CA THR A 213 23.92 -12.50 -9.92
C THR A 213 24.42 -12.69 -8.49
N ARG A 214 24.45 -13.95 -8.05
CA ARG A 214 25.07 -14.33 -6.78
C ARG A 214 26.58 -14.46 -6.98
N LYS A 215 27.34 -13.55 -6.39
CA LYS A 215 28.81 -13.55 -6.43
C LYS A 215 29.35 -14.29 -5.22
N HIS A 216 30.22 -15.27 -5.46
CA HIS A 216 31.00 -15.93 -4.42
C HIS A 216 32.20 -15.06 -4.06
N LEU A 217 32.34 -14.71 -2.79
CA LEU A 217 33.38 -13.82 -2.30
C LEU A 217 34.64 -14.57 -1.85
N GLY A 218 34.53 -15.88 -1.59
CA GLY A 218 35.65 -16.72 -1.21
C GLY A 218 35.31 -17.68 -0.08
N TYR A 219 36.31 -18.50 0.26
CA TYR A 219 36.32 -19.36 1.43
C TYR A 219 37.28 -18.81 2.48
N PHE A 220 36.90 -18.93 3.75
CA PHE A 220 37.57 -18.34 4.91
C PHE A 220 37.67 -19.37 6.03
N THR A 221 38.65 -19.16 6.91
CA THR A 221 38.93 -20.07 8.03
C THR A 221 37.96 -19.81 9.18
N THR A 222 37.56 -18.56 9.39
CA THR A 222 36.60 -18.17 10.42
C THR A 222 35.34 -17.53 9.80
N PRO A 223 34.19 -17.58 10.49
CA PRO A 223 33.00 -16.87 10.03
C PRO A 223 33.16 -15.35 10.06
N GLU A 224 33.99 -14.81 10.97
CA GLU A 224 34.31 -13.39 11.10
C GLU A 224 35.04 -12.87 9.85
N GLU A 225 36.04 -13.61 9.36
CA GLU A 225 36.75 -13.27 8.12
C GLU A 225 35.79 -13.24 6.92
N ALA A 226 34.89 -14.22 6.84
CA ALA A 226 33.87 -14.27 5.80
C ALA A 226 32.88 -13.09 5.90
N ALA A 227 32.55 -12.66 7.13
CA ALA A 227 31.67 -11.53 7.37
C ALA A 227 32.33 -10.19 7.03
N LEU A 228 33.63 -10.03 7.31
CA LEU A 228 34.41 -8.86 6.88
C LEU A 228 34.46 -8.75 5.36
N ALA A 229 34.72 -9.86 4.66
CA ALA A 229 34.68 -9.89 3.20
C ALA A 229 33.28 -9.56 2.64
N TYR A 230 32.21 -9.96 3.33
CA TYR A 230 30.85 -9.55 2.98
C TYR A 230 30.65 -8.04 3.16
N ASP A 231 31.14 -7.45 4.25
CA ASP A 231 30.98 -6.03 4.56
C ASP A 231 31.70 -5.16 3.51
N GLU A 232 32.92 -5.52 3.14
CA GLU A 232 33.67 -4.86 2.06
C GLU A 232 32.91 -4.93 0.72
N ALA A 233 32.38 -6.11 0.39
CA ALA A 233 31.59 -6.29 -0.82
C ALA A 233 30.28 -5.50 -0.77
N ALA A 234 29.60 -5.46 0.37
CA ALA A 234 28.35 -4.72 0.55
C ALA A 234 28.58 -3.22 0.35
N ILE A 235 29.64 -2.65 0.95
CA ILE A 235 30.03 -1.25 0.74
C ILE A 235 30.32 -1.00 -0.74
N LYS A 236 31.09 -1.89 -1.38
CA LYS A 236 31.48 -1.76 -2.79
C LYS A 236 30.28 -1.81 -3.76
N TYR A 237 29.37 -2.76 -3.57
CA TYR A 237 28.28 -3.02 -4.52
C TYR A 237 26.98 -2.29 -4.20
N TYR A 238 26.69 -2.02 -2.93
CA TYR A 238 25.44 -1.40 -2.50
C TYR A 238 25.61 0.06 -2.05
N GLY A 239 26.84 0.51 -1.81
CA GLY A 239 27.12 1.88 -1.40
C GLY A 239 26.35 2.27 -0.14
N GLU A 240 25.60 3.38 -0.23
CA GLU A 240 24.79 3.86 0.90
C GLU A 240 23.72 2.85 1.36
N PHE A 241 23.26 1.95 0.49
CA PHE A 241 22.23 0.95 0.82
C PHE A 241 22.79 -0.29 1.54
N ALA A 242 24.10 -0.34 1.78
CA ALA A 242 24.75 -1.44 2.44
C ALA A 242 24.36 -1.56 3.91
N THR A 243 23.72 -2.68 4.29
CA THR A 243 23.72 -3.13 5.69
C THR A 243 24.87 -4.12 5.90
N THR A 244 25.88 -3.68 6.65
CA THR A 244 27.07 -4.46 7.02
C THR A 244 26.85 -5.21 8.34
N ASN A 245 27.58 -6.30 8.55
CA ASN A 245 27.65 -7.05 9.80
C ASN A 245 28.14 -6.17 10.95
N LYS A 246 29.12 -5.28 10.69
CA LYS A 246 29.56 -4.27 11.66
C LYS A 246 28.44 -3.36 12.12
N ASN A 247 27.65 -2.79 11.20
CA ASN A 247 26.51 -1.93 11.55
C ASN A 247 25.39 -2.69 12.28
N LEU A 248 25.31 -4.00 12.09
CA LEU A 248 24.39 -4.88 12.81
C LEU A 248 24.92 -5.29 14.20
N GLY A 249 26.14 -4.90 14.58
CA GLY A 249 26.79 -5.29 15.83
C GLY A 249 27.13 -6.79 15.87
N LEU A 250 27.28 -7.42 14.72
CA LEU A 250 27.64 -8.85 14.61
C LEU A 250 29.15 -9.05 14.63
N LEU A 251 29.90 -8.06 14.15
CA LEU A 251 31.36 -8.03 14.24
C LEU A 251 31.79 -7.08 15.37
N PRO A 252 32.92 -7.38 16.04
CA PRO A 252 33.51 -6.51 17.06
C PRO A 252 34.00 -5.17 16.49
#